data_AF-A0A497EBA8-F1
#
_entry.id   AF-A0A497EBA8-F1
#
_cell.length_a   1.000
_cell.length_b   1.000
_cell.length_c   1.000
_cell.angle_alpha   90.00
_cell.angle_beta   90.00
_cell.angle_gamma   90.00
#
_symmetry.space_group_name_H-M   'P 1'
#
loop_
_entity.id
_entity.type
_entity.pdbx_description
1 polymer ?
#
loop_
_entity_poly.entity_id
_entity_poly.type
_entity_poly.pdbx_seq_one_letter_code
_entity_poly.pdbx_strand_id
1 'polypeptide(L)'
;MHRWITVLFTAIAAALLIGCGAQPQQSAEDAYSEFRKAIREIETSEEKTALCEDFLTRFPESEHTGSLAGAVAYYRGEAMEDPAGVVEYLDGLLAKIEDPDMRFGVQLAQFPSSHKTGQATDLGGIVTDLETHRALTFSEHLDVSEVAATHELWSLAEAQAAGASTVATAEAFRSDYPDTDLSDEEIAAKADNRSVMAATNHGWALAHLDRETEALEVFETAAPLSQSNYLGVPSTELFAYWGRTALAQGDAERALELLGPTAVLGDNDEAFEAYRNAYISVHEDEAGFEDFLWSARQDLAKVVDDFELPDYEGILRKLGDTRGNVVFLSFWFPT
;
A
#
# COMPACT_ATOMS: atom_id res chain seq x y z
N MET A 1 26.14 23.96 5.95
CA MET A 1 25.23 23.92 7.12
C MET A 1 24.67 25.27 7.61
N HIS A 2 25.25 26.44 7.32
CA HIS A 2 24.72 27.74 7.83
C HIS A 2 23.94 28.61 6.83
N ARG A 3 23.70 28.14 5.59
CA ARG A 3 23.02 28.94 4.55
C ARG A 3 21.54 28.60 4.32
N TRP A 4 21.10 27.41 4.70
CA TRP A 4 19.71 26.95 4.51
C TRP A 4 18.79 27.38 5.68
N ILE A 5 19.33 27.40 6.91
CA ILE A 5 18.64 27.93 8.10
C ILE A 5 18.25 29.41 7.92
N THR A 6 19.05 30.18 7.16
CA THR A 6 18.75 31.60 6.92
C THR A 6 17.59 31.82 5.96
N VAL A 7 17.36 30.93 4.98
CA VAL A 7 16.27 31.10 4.00
C VAL A 7 14.92 30.75 4.62
N LEU A 8 14.86 29.71 5.46
CA LEU A 8 13.64 29.35 6.21
C LEU A 8 13.25 30.43 7.23
N PHE A 9 14.23 31.01 7.95
CA PHE A 9 13.96 32.10 8.89
C PHE A 9 13.58 33.42 8.21
N THR A 10 14.02 33.67 6.96
CA THR A 10 13.69 34.92 6.27
C THR A 10 12.25 34.91 5.73
N ALA A 11 11.70 33.75 5.38
CA ALA A 11 10.28 33.63 5.02
C ALA A 11 9.36 33.85 6.23
N ILE A 12 9.74 33.36 7.42
CA ILE A 12 8.96 33.53 8.66
C ILE A 12 9.11 34.96 9.21
N ALA A 13 10.28 35.59 9.09
CA ALA A 13 10.49 36.97 9.57
C ALA A 13 9.87 38.05 8.66
N ALA A 14 9.70 37.79 7.37
CA ALA A 14 9.00 38.71 6.46
C ALA A 14 7.49 38.82 6.75
N ALA A 15 6.90 37.84 7.45
CA ALA A 15 5.51 37.87 7.89
C ALA A 15 5.27 38.78 9.11
N LEU A 16 6.31 39.19 9.85
CA LEU A 16 6.17 39.99 11.07
C LEU A 16 6.33 41.50 10.87
N LEU A 17 6.63 41.98 9.65
CA LEU A 17 6.89 43.40 9.37
C LEU A 17 5.92 44.05 8.36
N ILE A 18 4.91 43.31 7.89
CA ILE A 18 3.82 43.87 7.08
C ILE A 18 2.61 44.03 8.01
N GLY A 19 2.12 45.26 8.11
CA GLY A 19 1.20 45.71 9.15
C GLY A 19 -0.10 44.92 9.28
N CYS A 20 -0.81 45.19 10.37
CA CYS A 20 -2.13 44.66 10.77
C CYS A 20 -3.27 44.94 9.76
N GLY A 21 -3.09 44.62 8.48
CA GLY A 21 -4.18 44.25 7.60
C GLY A 21 -4.38 42.74 7.78
N ALA A 22 -5.61 42.32 8.09
CA ALA A 22 -5.95 40.91 8.15
C ALA A 22 -5.47 40.23 6.86
N GLN A 23 -4.40 39.43 6.95
CA GLN A 23 -4.02 38.58 5.83
C GLN A 23 -5.24 37.70 5.55
N PRO A 24 -5.67 37.58 4.28
CA PRO A 24 -6.73 36.64 3.95
C PRO A 24 -6.32 35.28 4.50
N GLN A 25 -7.18 34.70 5.33
CA GLN A 25 -6.94 33.41 5.95
C GLN A 25 -6.72 32.40 4.83
N GLN A 26 -5.48 31.92 4.70
CA GLN A 26 -5.12 30.92 3.69
C GLN A 26 -6.00 29.69 3.91
N SER A 27 -6.61 29.18 2.84
CA SER A 27 -7.39 27.95 2.92
C SER A 27 -6.47 26.76 3.21
N ALA A 28 -7.00 25.70 3.82
CA ALA A 28 -6.24 24.47 4.04
C ALA A 28 -5.71 23.89 2.71
N GLU A 29 -6.48 24.01 1.63
CA GLU A 29 -6.11 23.49 0.31
C GLU A 29 -4.96 24.28 -0.34
N ASP A 30 -4.99 25.61 -0.27
CA ASP A 30 -3.88 26.44 -0.75
C ASP A 30 -2.59 26.13 0.04
N ALA A 31 -2.71 26.00 1.37
CA ALA A 31 -1.60 25.63 2.23
C ALA A 31 -1.07 24.22 1.91
N TYR A 32 -1.96 23.28 1.57
CA TYR A 32 -1.58 21.92 1.24
C TYR A 32 -0.85 21.83 -0.11
N SER A 33 -1.30 22.61 -1.10
CA SER A 33 -0.63 22.74 -2.39
C SER A 33 0.81 23.26 -2.25
N GLU A 34 1.04 24.22 -1.36
CA GLU A 34 2.38 24.72 -1.01
C GLU A 34 3.19 23.66 -0.25
N PHE A 35 2.58 23.02 0.74
CA PHE A 35 3.16 21.90 1.49
C PHE A 35 3.69 20.81 0.56
N ARG A 36 2.91 20.35 -0.42
CA ARG A 36 3.32 19.28 -1.35
C ARG A 36 4.54 19.65 -2.19
N LYS A 37 4.72 20.92 -2.53
CA LYS A 37 5.91 21.40 -3.23
C LYS A 37 7.11 21.41 -2.29
N ALA A 38 6.93 21.94 -1.09
CA ALA A 38 8.00 22.04 -0.10
C ALA A 38 8.53 20.67 0.34
N ILE A 39 7.64 19.71 0.63
CA ILE A 39 8.06 18.40 1.17
C ILE A 39 8.92 17.58 0.19
N ARG A 40 8.80 17.83 -1.13
CA ARG A 40 9.62 17.17 -2.16
C ARG A 40 11.06 17.67 -2.20
N GLU A 41 11.30 18.89 -1.76
CA GLU A 41 12.63 19.51 -1.72
C GLU A 41 13.37 19.20 -0.41
N ILE A 42 12.66 18.65 0.59
CA ILE A 42 13.24 18.29 1.87
C ILE A 42 13.86 16.89 1.78
N GLU A 43 15.13 16.79 2.16
CA GLU A 43 15.87 15.52 2.15
C GLU A 43 15.77 14.76 3.48
N THR A 44 15.60 15.47 4.61
CA THR A 44 15.70 14.87 5.95
C THR A 44 14.33 14.52 6.53
N SER A 45 14.26 13.43 7.31
CA SER A 45 13.01 13.02 7.98
C SER A 45 12.58 14.03 9.04
N GLU A 46 13.53 14.66 9.75
CA GLU A 46 13.27 15.67 10.78
C GLU A 46 12.55 16.90 10.22
N GLU A 47 13.02 17.43 9.09
CA GLU A 47 12.40 18.60 8.45
C GLU A 47 11.04 18.24 7.84
N LYS A 48 10.86 17.03 7.31
CA LYS A 48 9.56 16.55 6.82
C LYS A 48 8.55 16.40 7.95
N THR A 49 8.95 15.78 9.07
CA THR A 49 8.13 15.69 10.29
C THR A 49 7.70 17.07 10.76
N ALA A 50 8.64 18.02 10.90
CA ALA A 50 8.32 19.37 11.33
C ALA A 50 7.34 20.09 10.39
N LEU A 51 7.48 19.89 9.07
CA LEU A 51 6.57 20.46 8.09
C LEU A 51 5.15 19.85 8.18
N CYS A 52 5.04 18.53 8.37
CA CYS A 52 3.75 17.86 8.60
C CYS A 52 3.09 18.33 9.90
N GLU A 53 3.84 18.40 10.99
CA GLU A 53 3.35 18.83 12.30
C GLU A 53 2.88 20.30 12.28
N ASP A 54 3.60 21.17 11.58
CA ASP A 54 3.21 22.57 11.41
C ASP A 54 1.91 22.71 10.60
N PHE A 55 1.72 21.92 9.54
CA PHE A 55 0.45 21.90 8.81
C PHE A 55 -0.70 21.42 9.69
N LEU A 56 -0.55 20.25 10.32
CA LEU A 56 -1.57 19.63 11.17
C LEU A 56 -1.93 20.49 12.40
N THR A 57 -0.97 21.25 12.92
CA THR A 57 -1.23 22.19 14.02
C THR A 57 -2.09 23.38 13.57
N ARG A 58 -1.91 23.85 12.33
CA ARG A 58 -2.67 24.98 11.76
C ARG A 58 -4.05 24.55 11.25
N PHE A 59 -4.14 23.35 10.69
CA PHE A 59 -5.34 22.79 10.06
C PHE A 59 -5.61 21.37 10.61
N PRO A 60 -5.96 21.24 11.91
CA PRO A 60 -6.19 19.94 12.52
C PRO A 60 -7.38 19.21 11.86
N GLU A 61 -8.35 19.96 11.35
CA GLU A 61 -9.52 19.42 10.66
C GLU A 61 -9.51 19.76 9.18
N SER A 62 -8.79 18.95 8.40
CA SER A 62 -8.74 19.06 6.94
C SER A 62 -8.86 17.67 6.30
N GLU A 63 -9.25 17.61 5.03
CA GLU A 63 -9.28 16.35 4.26
C GLU A 63 -7.90 15.66 4.19
N HIS A 64 -6.82 16.41 4.45
CA HIS A 64 -5.43 15.94 4.44
C HIS A 64 -4.97 15.43 5.81
N THR A 65 -5.76 15.59 6.87
CA THR A 65 -5.36 15.30 8.26
C THR A 65 -4.91 13.84 8.43
N GLY A 66 -5.70 12.86 7.96
CA GLY A 66 -5.36 11.44 8.08
C GLY A 66 -4.06 11.09 7.34
N SER A 67 -3.92 11.55 6.09
CA SER A 67 -2.72 11.30 5.28
C SER A 67 -1.46 11.90 5.91
N LEU A 68 -1.54 13.12 6.43
CA LEU A 68 -0.41 13.78 7.08
C LEU A 68 -0.08 13.19 8.45
N ALA A 69 -1.07 12.67 9.19
CA ALA A 69 -0.81 11.89 10.39
C ALA A 69 -0.04 10.61 10.07
N GLY A 70 -0.39 9.92 8.98
CA GLY A 70 0.39 8.80 8.44
C GLY A 70 1.83 9.20 8.10
N ALA A 71 2.03 10.36 7.48
CA ALA A 71 3.37 10.88 7.20
C ALA A 71 4.19 11.17 8.48
N VAL A 72 3.56 11.70 9.53
CA VAL A 72 4.19 11.86 10.85
C VAL A 72 4.57 10.50 11.44
N ALA A 73 3.65 9.52 11.42
CA ALA A 73 3.92 8.18 11.93
C ALA A 73 5.10 7.53 11.21
N TYR A 74 5.20 7.68 9.89
CA TYR A 74 6.33 7.19 9.10
C TYR A 74 7.65 7.92 9.41
N TYR A 75 7.72 9.24 9.18
CA TYR A 75 8.98 9.96 9.28
C TYR A 75 9.51 10.02 10.72
N ARG A 76 8.63 10.20 11.70
CA ARG A 76 9.02 10.30 13.10
C ARG A 76 9.13 8.91 13.74
N GLY A 77 8.14 8.05 13.56
CA GLY A 77 8.08 6.76 14.22
C GLY A 77 9.05 5.73 13.64
N GLU A 78 9.17 5.67 12.31
CA GLU A 78 9.99 4.67 11.63
C GLU A 78 11.35 5.22 11.24
N ALA A 79 11.41 6.32 10.48
CA ALA A 79 12.67 6.82 9.95
C ALA A 79 13.57 7.47 11.02
N MET A 80 12.97 8.06 12.07
CA MET A 80 13.69 8.65 13.21
C MET A 80 13.68 7.75 14.46
N GLU A 81 13.04 6.58 14.40
CA GLU A 81 12.89 5.64 15.52
C GLU A 81 12.29 6.28 16.80
N ASP A 82 11.36 7.24 16.66
CA ASP A 82 10.68 7.92 17.77
C ASP A 82 9.16 7.62 17.81
N PRO A 83 8.74 6.36 18.09
CA PRO A 83 7.33 6.02 18.18
C PRO A 83 6.65 6.68 19.39
N ALA A 84 7.38 6.98 20.47
CA ALA A 84 6.83 7.69 21.63
C ALA A 84 6.42 9.12 21.28
N GLY A 85 7.24 9.83 20.51
CA GLY A 85 6.93 11.16 20.04
C GLY A 85 5.78 11.20 19.02
N VAL A 86 5.61 10.16 18.20
CA VAL A 86 4.41 10.02 17.36
C VAL A 86 3.15 9.97 18.22
N VAL A 87 3.14 9.09 19.24
CA VAL A 87 1.99 8.96 20.13
C VAL A 87 1.68 10.29 20.82
N GLU A 88 2.68 10.93 21.45
CA GLU A 88 2.50 12.21 22.15
C GLU A 88 1.93 13.29 21.23
N TYR A 89 2.47 13.42 20.03
CA TYR A 89 2.02 14.42 19.06
C TYR A 89 0.59 14.15 18.58
N LEU A 90 0.28 12.91 18.18
CA LEU A 90 -1.03 12.55 17.64
C LEU A 90 -2.12 12.55 18.71
N ASP A 91 -1.81 12.25 19.98
CA ASP A 91 -2.75 12.45 21.09
C ASP A 91 -3.12 13.94 21.25
N GLY A 92 -2.12 14.82 21.18
CA GLY A 92 -2.33 16.26 21.21
C GLY A 92 -3.13 16.79 20.02
N LEU A 93 -3.01 16.15 18.86
CA LEU A 93 -3.79 16.44 17.67
C LEU A 93 -5.24 15.94 17.81
N LEU A 94 -5.44 14.70 18.26
CA LEU A 94 -6.77 14.10 18.49
C LEU A 94 -7.62 14.90 19.48
N ALA A 95 -7.01 15.59 20.44
CA ALA A 95 -7.72 16.48 21.36
C ALA A 95 -8.35 17.72 20.68
N LYS A 96 -8.00 18.00 19.41
CA LYS A 96 -8.45 19.18 18.64
C LYS A 96 -9.38 18.82 17.47
N ILE A 97 -9.63 17.53 17.25
CA ILE A 97 -10.45 17.03 16.14
C ILE A 97 -11.76 16.51 16.71
N GLU A 98 -12.88 17.08 16.26
CA GLU A 98 -14.24 16.64 16.56
C GLU A 98 -14.77 15.68 15.49
N ASP A 99 -14.38 15.88 14.23
CA ASP A 99 -14.84 15.08 13.09
C ASP A 99 -14.41 13.59 13.19
N PRO A 100 -15.36 12.63 13.20
CA PRO A 100 -15.05 11.22 13.43
C PRO A 100 -14.19 10.59 12.32
N ASP A 101 -14.35 11.01 11.07
CA ASP A 101 -13.56 10.52 9.95
C ASP A 101 -12.07 10.91 10.10
N MET A 102 -11.83 12.19 10.44
CA MET A 102 -10.47 12.67 10.66
C MET A 102 -9.84 12.03 11.90
N ARG A 103 -10.63 11.80 12.97
CA ARG A 103 -10.17 11.07 14.17
C ARG A 103 -9.77 9.64 13.82
N PHE A 104 -10.59 8.93 13.05
CA PHE A 104 -10.29 7.57 12.60
C PHE A 104 -8.95 7.51 11.86
N GLY A 105 -8.73 8.39 10.87
CA GLY A 105 -7.48 8.43 10.12
C GLY A 105 -6.25 8.68 10.99
N VAL A 106 -6.35 9.59 11.98
CA VAL A 106 -5.26 9.87 12.93
C VAL A 106 -5.02 8.69 13.87
N GLN A 107 -6.07 8.07 14.39
CA GLN A 107 -5.97 6.91 15.29
C GLN A 107 -5.36 5.70 14.57
N LEU A 108 -5.75 5.46 13.32
CA LEU A 108 -5.18 4.39 12.50
C LEU A 108 -3.68 4.62 12.24
N ALA A 109 -3.28 5.85 11.92
CA ALA A 109 -1.87 6.22 11.77
C ALA A 109 -1.06 6.09 13.08
N GLN A 110 -1.68 6.38 14.23
CA GLN A 110 -1.03 6.29 15.54
C GLN A 110 -0.83 4.84 15.99
N PHE A 111 -1.74 3.93 15.61
CA PHE A 111 -1.83 2.56 16.14
C PHE A 111 -0.50 1.79 16.17
N PRO A 112 0.30 1.73 15.08
CA PRO A 112 1.57 0.99 15.11
C PRO A 112 2.56 1.53 16.14
N SER A 113 2.60 2.84 16.34
CA SER A 113 3.48 3.48 17.33
C SER A 113 3.00 3.26 18.76
N SER A 114 1.69 3.28 19.00
CA SER A 114 1.11 2.91 20.30
C SER A 114 1.44 1.47 20.68
N HIS A 115 1.31 0.54 19.72
CA HIS A 115 1.69 -0.86 19.93
C HIS A 115 3.19 -1.01 20.28
N LYS A 116 4.09 -0.36 19.51
CA LYS A 116 5.55 -0.38 19.75
C LYS A 116 5.94 0.18 21.14
N THR A 117 5.16 1.12 21.67
CA THR A 117 5.41 1.74 22.98
C THR A 117 4.71 1.03 24.15
N GLY A 118 3.97 -0.04 23.87
CA GLY A 118 3.19 -0.77 24.87
C GLY A 118 1.97 0.00 25.38
N GLN A 119 1.56 1.06 24.69
CA GLN A 119 0.30 1.73 24.95
C GLN A 119 -0.84 0.94 24.32
N ALA A 120 -1.75 0.45 25.14
CA ALA A 120 -2.89 -0.34 24.67
C ALA A 120 -3.86 0.55 23.89
N THR A 121 -3.82 0.43 22.56
CA THR A 121 -4.84 0.99 21.66
C THR A 121 -5.75 -0.13 21.18
N ASP A 122 -7.06 0.07 21.28
CA ASP A 122 -8.07 -0.88 20.82
C ASP A 122 -8.47 -0.55 19.37
N LEU A 123 -7.85 -1.24 18.41
CA LEU A 123 -8.16 -1.06 16.98
C LEU A 123 -9.62 -1.39 16.66
N GLY A 124 -10.18 -2.43 17.29
CA GLY A 124 -11.60 -2.77 17.13
C GLY A 124 -12.52 -1.68 17.68
N GLY A 125 -12.12 -1.06 18.78
CA GLY A 125 -12.79 0.12 19.35
C GLY A 125 -12.78 1.33 18.41
N ILE A 126 -11.64 1.61 17.75
CA ILE A 126 -11.53 2.70 16.75
C ILE A 126 -12.49 2.48 15.58
N VAL A 127 -12.55 1.25 15.04
CA VAL A 127 -13.49 0.87 13.98
C VAL A 127 -14.93 1.06 14.44
N THR A 128 -15.27 0.52 15.61
CA THR A 128 -16.63 0.57 16.16
C THR A 128 -17.10 2.02 16.36
N ASP A 129 -16.21 2.92 16.79
CA ASP A 129 -16.52 4.35 16.99
C ASP A 129 -16.94 5.01 15.67
N LEU A 130 -16.14 4.83 14.59
CA LEU A 130 -16.49 5.36 13.27
C LEU A 130 -17.79 4.74 12.74
N GLU A 131 -18.01 3.44 12.95
CA GLU A 131 -19.23 2.73 12.53
C GLU A 131 -20.50 3.24 13.20
N THR A 132 -20.40 3.93 14.35
CA THR A 132 -21.55 4.61 14.95
C THR A 132 -22.03 5.82 14.15
N HIS A 133 -21.16 6.37 13.29
CA HIS A 133 -21.42 7.54 12.45
C HIS A 133 -21.72 7.17 11.00
N ARG A 134 -20.96 6.24 10.42
CA ARG A 134 -21.17 5.73 9.05
C ARG A 134 -20.49 4.38 8.84
N ALA A 135 -20.91 3.65 7.81
CA ALA A 135 -20.18 2.45 7.37
C ALA A 135 -18.76 2.82 6.86
N LEU A 136 -17.81 1.89 6.99
CA LEU A 136 -16.49 2.02 6.38
C LEU A 136 -16.59 1.92 4.86
N THR A 137 -15.70 2.63 4.19
CA THR A 137 -15.45 2.47 2.75
C THR A 137 -14.62 1.22 2.49
N PHE A 138 -14.51 0.82 1.21
CA PHE A 138 -13.66 -0.31 0.83
C PHE A 138 -12.20 -0.13 1.28
N SER A 139 -11.62 1.05 1.05
CA SER A 139 -10.21 1.32 1.39
C SER A 139 -10.00 1.25 2.90
N GLU A 140 -10.91 1.78 3.70
CA GLU A 140 -10.77 1.76 5.15
C GLU A 140 -10.87 0.35 5.73
N HIS A 141 -11.73 -0.51 5.18
CA HIS A 141 -11.73 -1.92 5.55
C HIS A 141 -10.39 -2.59 5.26
N LEU A 142 -9.78 -2.32 4.09
CA LEU A 142 -8.46 -2.87 3.76
C LEU A 142 -7.36 -2.33 4.67
N ASP A 143 -7.30 -1.02 4.89
CA ASP A 143 -6.29 -0.40 5.74
C ASP A 143 -6.34 -1.00 7.16
N VAL A 144 -7.54 -1.15 7.73
CA VAL A 144 -7.69 -1.79 9.06
C VAL A 144 -7.31 -3.27 9.00
N SER A 145 -7.69 -3.99 7.95
CA SER A 145 -7.33 -5.40 7.78
C SER A 145 -5.81 -5.61 7.76
N GLU A 146 -5.09 -4.79 7.00
CA GLU A 146 -3.63 -4.86 6.86
C GLU A 146 -2.91 -4.49 8.16
N VAL A 147 -3.35 -3.42 8.83
CA VAL A 147 -2.83 -3.04 10.15
C VAL A 147 -3.10 -4.15 11.18
N ALA A 148 -4.31 -4.71 11.19
CA ALA A 148 -4.66 -5.80 12.08
C ALA A 148 -3.79 -7.05 11.83
N ALA A 149 -3.59 -7.44 10.56
CA ALA A 149 -2.74 -8.56 10.17
C ALA A 149 -1.27 -8.37 10.59
N THR A 150 -0.72 -7.17 10.37
CA THR A 150 0.65 -6.81 10.76
C THR A 150 0.90 -6.97 12.27
N HIS A 151 -0.14 -6.76 13.07
CA HIS A 151 -0.11 -6.88 14.53
C HIS A 151 -0.77 -8.16 15.06
N GLU A 152 -0.94 -9.17 14.20
CA GLU A 152 -1.48 -10.50 14.54
C GLU A 152 -2.89 -10.47 15.19
N LEU A 153 -3.67 -9.41 14.92
CA LEU A 153 -5.07 -9.29 15.30
C LEU A 153 -5.98 -10.01 14.29
N TRP A 154 -5.70 -11.30 14.05
CA TRP A 154 -6.24 -12.06 12.93
C TRP A 154 -7.77 -12.11 12.83
N SER A 155 -8.47 -12.14 13.97
CA SER A 155 -9.95 -12.08 13.97
C SER A 155 -10.49 -10.73 13.50
N LEU A 156 -9.80 -9.63 13.81
CA LEU A 156 -10.18 -8.32 13.30
C LEU A 156 -9.80 -8.20 11.81
N ALA A 157 -8.61 -8.69 11.42
CA ALA A 157 -8.20 -8.73 10.02
C ALA A 157 -9.21 -9.48 9.15
N GLU A 158 -9.66 -10.67 9.59
CA GLU A 158 -10.68 -11.46 8.90
C GLU A 158 -12.00 -10.70 8.78
N ALA A 159 -12.51 -10.12 9.89
CA ALA A 159 -13.76 -9.40 9.89
C ALA A 159 -13.74 -8.19 8.93
N GLN A 160 -12.62 -7.47 8.86
CA GLN A 160 -12.47 -6.31 8.00
C GLN A 160 -12.26 -6.70 6.52
N ALA A 161 -11.49 -7.75 6.23
CA ALA A 161 -11.37 -8.26 4.86
C ALA A 161 -12.70 -8.83 4.33
N ALA A 162 -13.48 -9.50 5.19
CA ALA A 162 -14.84 -9.92 4.87
C ALA A 162 -15.76 -8.69 4.64
N GLY A 163 -15.66 -7.65 5.48
CA GLY A 163 -16.34 -6.36 5.30
C GLY A 163 -16.03 -5.71 3.95
N ALA A 164 -14.74 -5.60 3.59
CA ALA A 164 -14.28 -5.11 2.29
C ALA A 164 -14.94 -5.85 1.13
N SER A 165 -15.11 -7.17 1.25
CA SER A 165 -15.72 -8.02 0.21
C SER A 165 -17.19 -7.63 -0.04
N THR A 166 -17.91 -7.17 0.99
CA THR A 166 -19.32 -6.74 0.84
C THR A 166 -19.46 -5.43 0.07
N VAL A 167 -18.43 -4.58 0.09
CA VAL A 167 -18.38 -3.28 -0.59
C VAL A 167 -17.45 -3.28 -1.81
N ALA A 168 -16.94 -4.44 -2.22
CA ALA A 168 -16.11 -4.62 -3.42
C ALA A 168 -16.94 -4.62 -4.72
N THR A 169 -17.90 -3.69 -4.85
CA THR A 169 -18.84 -3.64 -5.97
C THR A 169 -18.60 -2.45 -6.89
N ALA A 170 -19.09 -2.54 -8.12
CA ALA A 170 -19.05 -1.44 -9.08
C ALA A 170 -19.86 -0.21 -8.61
N GLU A 171 -20.91 -0.42 -7.82
CA GLU A 171 -21.71 0.67 -7.24
C GLU A 171 -20.93 1.40 -6.15
N ALA A 172 -20.33 0.65 -5.22
CA ALA A 172 -19.48 1.22 -4.19
C ALA A 172 -18.28 1.96 -4.79
N PHE A 173 -17.65 1.41 -5.84
CA PHE A 173 -16.56 2.09 -6.55
C PHE A 173 -16.99 3.45 -7.12
N ARG A 174 -18.17 3.53 -7.75
CA ARG A 174 -18.70 4.82 -8.25
C ARG A 174 -19.00 5.80 -7.12
N SER A 175 -19.47 5.30 -5.98
CA SER A 175 -19.73 6.12 -4.81
C SER A 175 -18.45 6.70 -4.22
N ASP A 176 -17.38 5.91 -4.16
CA ASP A 176 -16.08 6.34 -3.63
C ASP A 176 -15.35 7.31 -4.59
N TYR A 177 -15.58 7.17 -5.90
CA TYR A 177 -14.92 7.96 -6.94
C TYR A 177 -15.93 8.59 -7.92
N PRO A 178 -16.77 9.54 -7.46
CA PRO A 178 -17.87 10.07 -8.27
C PRO A 178 -17.41 10.90 -9.48
N ASP A 179 -16.19 11.45 -9.43
CA ASP A 179 -15.65 12.36 -10.46
C ASP A 179 -14.79 11.65 -11.52
N THR A 180 -14.80 10.31 -11.54
CA THR A 180 -14.01 9.53 -12.49
C THR A 180 -14.69 9.41 -13.86
N ASP A 181 -13.95 9.59 -14.95
CA ASP A 181 -14.46 9.44 -16.34
C ASP A 181 -14.16 8.04 -16.88
N LEU A 182 -14.45 7.02 -16.08
CA LEU A 182 -14.25 5.61 -16.44
C LEU A 182 -15.50 5.01 -17.07
N SER A 183 -15.31 4.14 -18.05
CA SER A 183 -16.37 3.33 -18.63
C SER A 183 -16.90 2.29 -17.63
N ASP A 184 -18.10 1.76 -17.88
CA ASP A 184 -18.69 0.70 -17.05
C ASP A 184 -17.82 -0.58 -17.02
N GLU A 185 -17.11 -0.88 -18.11
CA GLU A 185 -16.18 -2.00 -18.21
C GLU A 185 -14.95 -1.78 -17.31
N GLU A 186 -14.37 -0.57 -17.33
CA GLU A 186 -13.26 -0.22 -16.44
C GLU A 186 -13.69 -0.25 -14.97
N ILE A 187 -14.89 0.25 -14.65
CA ILE A 187 -15.43 0.20 -13.29
C ILE A 187 -15.67 -1.25 -12.84
N ALA A 188 -16.18 -2.11 -13.72
CA ALA A 188 -16.33 -3.54 -13.43
C ALA A 188 -14.96 -4.19 -13.14
N ALA A 189 -13.94 -3.91 -13.96
CA ALA A 189 -12.58 -4.39 -13.73
C ALA A 189 -11.99 -3.87 -12.40
N LYS A 190 -12.31 -2.64 -11.99
CA LYS A 190 -11.93 -2.11 -10.68
C LYS A 190 -12.63 -2.83 -9.54
N ALA A 191 -13.91 -3.17 -9.69
CA ALA A 191 -14.66 -3.94 -8.70
C ALA A 191 -14.14 -5.39 -8.58
N ASP A 192 -13.79 -6.03 -9.69
CA ASP A 192 -13.14 -7.35 -9.68
C ASP A 192 -11.80 -7.29 -8.95
N ASN A 193 -10.97 -6.27 -9.23
CA ASN A 193 -9.71 -6.07 -8.51
C ASN A 193 -9.92 -5.84 -7.00
N ARG A 194 -10.94 -5.05 -6.61
CA ARG A 194 -11.31 -4.88 -5.20
C ARG A 194 -11.71 -6.21 -4.55
N SER A 195 -12.47 -7.04 -5.26
CA SER A 195 -12.89 -8.36 -4.79
C SER A 195 -11.70 -9.27 -4.57
N VAL A 196 -10.72 -9.25 -5.48
CA VAL A 196 -9.47 -10.02 -5.34
C VAL A 196 -8.65 -9.53 -4.15
N MET A 197 -8.51 -8.22 -3.95
CA MET A 197 -7.76 -7.66 -2.80
C MET A 197 -8.41 -8.04 -1.46
N ALA A 198 -9.74 -7.93 -1.36
CA ALA A 198 -10.48 -8.33 -0.16
C ALA A 198 -10.36 -9.84 0.10
N ALA A 199 -10.52 -10.68 -0.94
CA ALA A 199 -10.36 -12.12 -0.83
C ALA A 199 -8.92 -12.53 -0.46
N THR A 200 -7.91 -11.84 -0.99
CA THR A 200 -6.49 -12.06 -0.66
C THR A 200 -6.24 -11.90 0.84
N ASN A 201 -6.68 -10.77 1.40
CA ASN A 201 -6.55 -10.51 2.83
C ASN A 201 -7.41 -11.45 3.69
N HIS A 202 -8.61 -11.79 3.22
CA HIS A 202 -9.53 -12.68 3.93
C HIS A 202 -8.97 -14.10 4.01
N GLY A 203 -8.52 -14.68 2.89
CA GLY A 203 -7.90 -16.00 2.87
C GLY A 203 -6.66 -16.06 3.75
N TRP A 204 -5.85 -14.99 3.76
CA TRP A 204 -4.66 -14.92 4.62
C TRP A 204 -5.01 -14.90 6.11
N ALA A 205 -5.98 -14.07 6.51
CA ALA A 205 -6.45 -14.03 7.88
C ALA A 205 -7.06 -15.37 8.32
N LEU A 206 -7.83 -16.05 7.45
CA LEU A 206 -8.38 -17.38 7.70
C LEU A 206 -7.29 -18.43 7.93
N ALA A 207 -6.23 -18.43 7.11
CA ALA A 207 -5.10 -19.35 7.28
C ALA A 207 -4.43 -19.18 8.65
N HIS A 208 -4.27 -17.94 9.12
CA HIS A 208 -3.73 -17.63 10.45
C HIS A 208 -4.69 -17.90 11.62
N LEU A 209 -5.96 -18.19 11.33
CA LEU A 209 -6.97 -18.62 12.30
C LEU A 209 -7.18 -20.14 12.30
N ASP A 210 -6.26 -20.91 11.70
CA ASP A 210 -6.36 -22.38 11.54
C ASP A 210 -7.65 -22.80 10.79
N ARG A 211 -8.10 -21.96 9.84
CA ARG A 211 -9.28 -22.18 8.97
C ARG A 211 -8.85 -22.37 7.52
N GLU A 212 -7.85 -23.23 7.28
CA GLU A 212 -7.15 -23.28 6.00
C GLU A 212 -8.04 -23.80 4.86
N THR A 213 -8.97 -24.72 5.11
CA THR A 213 -9.94 -25.14 4.07
C THR A 213 -10.75 -23.96 3.55
N GLU A 214 -11.21 -23.09 4.44
CA GLU A 214 -11.95 -21.88 4.06
C GLU A 214 -11.05 -20.87 3.34
N ALA A 215 -9.79 -20.73 3.78
CA ALA A 215 -8.81 -19.89 3.10
C ALA A 215 -8.60 -20.31 1.63
N LEU A 216 -8.44 -21.63 1.39
CA LEU A 216 -8.28 -22.17 0.04
C LEU A 216 -9.50 -21.89 -0.84
N GLU A 217 -10.72 -22.08 -0.33
CA GLU A 217 -11.95 -21.78 -1.07
C GLU A 217 -12.04 -20.30 -1.47
N VAL A 218 -11.64 -19.40 -0.57
CA VAL A 218 -11.57 -17.95 -0.84
C VAL A 218 -10.55 -17.64 -1.93
N PHE A 219 -9.34 -18.21 -1.85
CA PHE A 219 -8.31 -18.01 -2.87
C PHE A 219 -8.72 -18.55 -4.25
N GLU A 220 -9.27 -19.76 -4.29
CA GLU A 220 -9.75 -20.41 -5.52
C GLU A 220 -10.85 -19.59 -6.21
N THR A 221 -11.76 -19.01 -5.43
CA THR A 221 -12.85 -18.18 -5.97
C THR A 221 -12.33 -16.86 -6.54
N ALA A 222 -11.29 -16.28 -5.96
CA ALA A 222 -10.71 -15.02 -6.39
C ALA A 222 -9.75 -15.16 -7.59
N ALA A 223 -9.09 -16.31 -7.74
CA ALA A 223 -8.05 -16.52 -8.75
C ALA A 223 -8.48 -16.19 -10.20
N PRO A 224 -9.70 -16.53 -10.68
CA PRO A 224 -10.15 -16.20 -12.03
C PRO A 224 -10.30 -14.69 -12.29
N LEU A 225 -10.44 -13.88 -11.24
CA LEU A 225 -10.58 -12.43 -11.31
C LEU A 225 -9.22 -11.71 -11.20
N SER A 226 -8.18 -12.42 -10.77
CA SER A 226 -6.85 -11.84 -10.59
C SER A 226 -6.26 -11.43 -11.92
N GLN A 227 -5.77 -10.20 -11.97
CA GLN A 227 -5.01 -9.69 -13.10
C GLN A 227 -3.53 -9.94 -12.89
N SER A 228 -2.77 -9.97 -13.98
CA SER A 228 -1.32 -10.08 -13.94
C SER A 228 -0.72 -9.08 -14.92
N ASN A 229 0.49 -8.61 -14.60
CA ASN A 229 1.24 -7.79 -15.52
C ASN A 229 1.71 -8.60 -16.74
N TYR A 230 2.42 -7.93 -17.65
CA TYR A 230 2.93 -8.55 -18.87
C TYR A 230 3.78 -9.81 -18.60
N LEU A 231 4.62 -9.77 -17.56
CA LEU A 231 5.47 -10.88 -17.13
C LEU A 231 4.68 -12.04 -16.50
N GLY A 232 3.38 -11.86 -16.24
CA GLY A 232 2.55 -12.84 -15.53
C GLY A 232 2.66 -12.74 -14.01
N VAL A 233 3.27 -11.68 -13.48
CA VAL A 233 3.26 -11.41 -12.03
C VAL A 233 1.87 -10.86 -11.66
N PRO A 234 1.15 -11.49 -10.72
CA PRO A 234 -0.14 -11.02 -10.25
C PRO A 234 -0.10 -9.59 -9.72
N SER A 235 -1.19 -8.83 -9.87
CA SER A 235 -1.31 -7.46 -9.36
C SER A 235 -1.58 -7.38 -7.85
N THR A 236 -1.79 -8.52 -7.20
CA THR A 236 -2.09 -8.65 -5.77
C THR A 236 -1.28 -9.80 -5.18
N GLU A 237 -1.18 -9.86 -3.85
CA GLU A 237 -0.51 -10.93 -3.12
C GLU A 237 -1.29 -12.26 -3.11
N LEU A 238 -2.39 -12.38 -3.86
CA LEU A 238 -3.29 -13.54 -3.85
C LEU A 238 -2.54 -14.87 -3.92
N PHE A 239 -1.71 -15.04 -4.97
CA PHE A 239 -0.99 -16.28 -5.20
C PHE A 239 0.19 -16.47 -4.24
N ALA A 240 0.76 -15.38 -3.71
CA ALA A 240 1.80 -15.46 -2.70
C ALA A 240 1.24 -16.00 -1.37
N TYR A 241 0.13 -15.43 -0.90
CA TYR A 241 -0.55 -15.88 0.31
C TYR A 241 -1.14 -17.29 0.15
N TRP A 242 -1.72 -17.59 -1.01
CA TRP A 242 -2.20 -18.94 -1.30
C TRP A 242 -1.06 -19.96 -1.31
N GLY A 243 0.04 -19.67 -2.00
CA GLY A 243 1.19 -20.56 -2.07
C GLY A 243 1.85 -20.80 -0.70
N ARG A 244 1.97 -19.76 0.12
CA ARG A 244 2.44 -19.87 1.52
C ARG A 244 1.50 -20.72 2.37
N THR A 245 0.19 -20.57 2.19
CA THR A 245 -0.82 -21.39 2.87
C THR A 245 -0.70 -22.86 2.46
N ALA A 246 -0.56 -23.13 1.15
CA ALA A 246 -0.35 -24.49 0.64
C ALA A 246 0.94 -25.13 1.19
N LEU A 247 2.03 -24.35 1.26
CA LEU A 247 3.28 -24.81 1.86
C LEU A 247 3.12 -25.16 3.34
N ALA A 248 2.41 -24.34 4.11
CA ALA A 248 2.13 -24.59 5.53
C ALA A 248 1.32 -25.89 5.74
N GLN A 249 0.48 -26.27 4.78
CA GLN A 249 -0.25 -27.53 4.78
C GLN A 249 0.57 -28.74 4.29
N GLY A 250 1.83 -28.52 3.90
CA GLY A 250 2.71 -29.56 3.37
C GLY A 250 2.50 -29.86 1.88
N ASP A 251 1.70 -29.07 1.16
CA ASP A 251 1.55 -29.18 -0.29
C ASP A 251 2.62 -28.32 -1.00
N ALA A 252 3.87 -28.79 -0.92
CA ALA A 252 5.02 -28.08 -1.45
C ALA A 252 5.00 -27.99 -2.98
N GLU A 253 4.45 -28.99 -3.68
CA GLU A 253 4.34 -28.95 -5.14
C GLU A 253 3.38 -27.85 -5.58
N ARG A 254 2.21 -27.75 -4.93
CA ARG A 254 1.26 -26.67 -5.20
C ARG A 254 1.82 -25.30 -4.82
N ALA A 255 2.57 -25.21 -3.73
CA ALA A 255 3.25 -23.98 -3.34
C ALA A 255 4.23 -23.50 -4.41
N LEU A 256 5.03 -24.41 -5.02
CA LEU A 256 5.91 -24.06 -6.14
C LEU A 256 5.12 -23.50 -7.33
N GLU A 257 4.00 -24.12 -7.70
CA GLU A 257 3.18 -23.62 -8.81
C GLU A 257 2.65 -22.20 -8.55
N LEU A 258 2.12 -21.96 -7.35
CA LEU A 258 1.48 -20.69 -6.97
C LEU A 258 2.50 -19.56 -6.79
N LEU A 259 3.63 -19.84 -6.15
CA LEU A 259 4.64 -18.83 -5.81
C LEU A 259 5.53 -18.46 -7.01
N GLY A 260 5.70 -19.37 -7.97
CA GLY A 260 6.66 -19.24 -9.08
C GLY A 260 6.63 -17.88 -9.76
N PRO A 261 5.51 -17.38 -10.30
CA PRO A 261 5.46 -16.09 -10.98
C PRO A 261 5.97 -14.93 -10.12
N THR A 262 5.49 -14.81 -8.88
CA THR A 262 5.87 -13.71 -7.97
C THR A 262 7.31 -13.85 -7.46
N ALA A 263 7.74 -15.05 -7.11
CA ALA A 263 9.09 -15.32 -6.60
C ALA A 263 10.19 -15.19 -7.68
N VAL A 264 9.90 -15.59 -8.92
CA VAL A 264 10.90 -15.72 -9.97
C VAL A 264 10.99 -14.48 -10.86
N LEU A 265 9.84 -13.84 -11.14
CA LEU A 265 9.73 -12.70 -12.05
C LEU A 265 9.36 -11.39 -11.33
N GLY A 266 8.89 -11.47 -10.08
CA GLY A 266 8.60 -10.32 -9.23
C GLY A 266 9.80 -9.91 -8.36
N ASP A 267 9.57 -8.89 -7.54
CA ASP A 267 10.50 -8.37 -6.53
C ASP A 267 9.84 -8.53 -5.15
N ASN A 268 9.67 -9.79 -4.73
CA ASN A 268 9.00 -10.14 -3.48
C ASN A 268 9.83 -11.19 -2.73
N ASP A 269 10.63 -10.72 -1.77
CA ASP A 269 11.55 -11.55 -0.98
C ASP A 269 10.81 -12.62 -0.16
N GLU A 270 9.62 -12.31 0.36
CA GLU A 270 8.84 -13.28 1.12
C GLU A 270 8.35 -14.45 0.25
N ALA A 271 7.88 -14.16 -0.96
CA ALA A 271 7.49 -15.17 -1.93
C ALA A 271 8.72 -15.98 -2.40
N PHE A 272 9.87 -15.34 -2.59
CA PHE A 272 11.12 -16.02 -2.95
C PHE A 272 11.58 -17.00 -1.88
N GLU A 273 11.61 -16.59 -0.61
CA GLU A 273 11.97 -17.48 0.50
C GLU A 273 10.97 -18.62 0.68
N ALA A 274 9.66 -18.36 0.52
CA ALA A 274 8.64 -19.40 0.53
C ALA A 274 8.84 -20.40 -0.63
N TYR A 275 9.18 -19.91 -1.82
CA TYR A 275 9.43 -20.74 -3.01
C TYR A 275 10.66 -21.63 -2.82
N ARG A 276 11.72 -21.08 -2.22
CA ARG A 276 12.91 -21.84 -1.81
C ARG A 276 12.59 -22.93 -0.79
N ASN A 277 11.78 -22.63 0.23
CA ASN A 277 11.36 -23.61 1.23
C ASN A 277 10.46 -24.71 0.64
N ALA A 278 9.60 -24.37 -0.32
CA ALA A 278 8.82 -25.35 -1.07
C ALA A 278 9.73 -26.28 -1.89
N TYR A 279 10.75 -25.74 -2.56
CA TYR A 279 11.75 -26.55 -3.27
C TYR A 279 12.46 -27.54 -2.34
N ILE A 280 12.99 -27.05 -1.20
CA ILE A 280 13.66 -27.89 -0.21
C ILE A 280 12.73 -29.00 0.30
N SER A 281 11.44 -28.70 0.46
CA SER A 281 10.45 -29.69 0.93
C SER A 281 10.21 -30.80 -0.09
N VAL A 282 10.29 -30.52 -1.39
CA VAL A 282 10.14 -31.50 -2.47
C VAL A 282 11.44 -32.30 -2.70
N HIS A 283 12.60 -31.66 -2.56
CA HIS A 283 13.90 -32.22 -2.94
C HIS A 283 14.76 -32.67 -1.76
N GLU A 284 14.29 -32.49 -0.52
CA GLU A 284 14.96 -32.81 0.75
C GLU A 284 16.20 -31.95 1.08
N ASP A 285 16.73 -31.19 0.13
CA ASP A 285 17.79 -30.21 0.32
C ASP A 285 17.69 -29.03 -0.67
N GLU A 286 18.63 -28.08 -0.56
CA GLU A 286 18.70 -26.90 -1.42
C GLU A 286 19.61 -27.12 -2.65
N ALA A 287 20.26 -28.27 -2.77
CA ALA A 287 21.22 -28.51 -3.83
C ALA A 287 20.52 -28.51 -5.19
N GLY A 288 20.90 -27.55 -6.05
CA GLY A 288 20.28 -27.39 -7.37
C GLY A 288 19.16 -26.35 -7.42
N PHE A 289 18.87 -25.64 -6.33
CA PHE A 289 17.87 -24.56 -6.35
C PHE A 289 18.18 -23.47 -7.39
N GLU A 290 19.45 -23.10 -7.57
CA GLU A 290 19.85 -22.13 -8.60
C GLU A 290 19.57 -22.61 -10.03
N ASP A 291 19.85 -23.89 -10.32
CA ASP A 291 19.54 -24.48 -11.62
C ASP A 291 18.02 -24.58 -11.83
N PHE A 292 17.28 -24.90 -10.76
CA PHE A 292 15.83 -24.89 -10.76
C PHE A 292 15.26 -23.48 -11.00
N LEU A 293 15.77 -22.45 -10.34
CA LEU A 293 15.39 -21.05 -10.58
C LEU A 293 15.65 -20.65 -12.03
N TRP A 294 16.80 -21.04 -12.58
CA TRP A 294 17.10 -20.79 -13.98
C TRP A 294 16.08 -21.45 -14.91
N SER A 295 15.72 -22.72 -14.67
CA SER A 295 14.68 -23.43 -15.42
C SER A 295 13.31 -22.79 -15.26
N ALA A 296 12.90 -22.46 -14.03
CA ALA A 296 11.62 -21.81 -13.74
C ALA A 296 11.49 -20.46 -14.46
N ARG A 297 12.58 -19.67 -14.55
CA ARG A 297 12.61 -18.43 -15.35
C ARG A 297 12.31 -18.68 -16.81
N GLN A 298 12.86 -19.75 -17.40
CA GLN A 298 12.62 -20.09 -18.80
C GLN A 298 11.18 -20.57 -19.02
N ASP A 299 10.64 -21.36 -18.10
CA ASP A 299 9.29 -21.93 -18.20
C ASP A 299 8.21 -20.86 -18.01
N LEU A 300 8.42 -19.91 -17.10
CA LEU A 300 7.50 -18.80 -16.84
C LEU A 300 7.62 -17.67 -17.87
N ALA A 301 8.76 -17.55 -18.56
CA ALA A 301 8.97 -16.50 -19.55
C ALA A 301 7.98 -16.62 -20.71
N LYS A 302 7.15 -15.58 -20.89
CA LYS A 302 6.26 -15.48 -22.03
C LYS A 302 7.04 -15.15 -23.29
N VAL A 303 6.61 -15.74 -24.41
CA VAL A 303 7.10 -15.32 -25.73
C VAL A 303 6.66 -13.90 -25.96
N VAL A 304 7.63 -13.02 -26.22
CA VAL A 304 7.36 -11.64 -26.59
C VAL A 304 6.85 -11.63 -28.02
N ASP A 305 5.60 -11.22 -28.22
CA ASP A 305 5.05 -10.95 -29.54
C ASP A 305 5.90 -9.89 -30.23
N ASP A 306 6.10 -10.03 -31.54
CA ASP A 306 6.77 -9.00 -32.31
C ASP A 306 5.90 -7.74 -32.32
N PHE A 307 6.45 -6.62 -31.86
CA PHE A 307 5.76 -5.34 -31.80
C PHE A 307 6.59 -4.25 -32.48
N GLU A 308 5.91 -3.18 -32.88
CA GLU A 308 6.53 -2.00 -33.48
C GLU A 308 6.58 -0.86 -32.46
N LEU A 309 7.78 -0.28 -32.27
CA LEU A 309 7.94 0.97 -31.53
C LEU A 309 8.64 2.01 -32.41
N PRO A 310 8.25 3.30 -32.32
CA PRO A 310 9.00 4.37 -32.95
C PRO A 310 10.35 4.55 -32.25
N ASP A 311 11.42 4.71 -33.02
CA ASP A 311 12.70 5.19 -32.50
C ASP A 311 12.67 6.71 -32.24
N TYR A 312 13.79 7.28 -31.79
CA TYR A 312 13.89 8.72 -31.50
C TYR A 312 13.66 9.63 -32.72
N GLU A 313 13.74 9.08 -33.93
CA GLU A 313 13.46 9.80 -35.18
C GLU A 313 12.00 9.60 -35.64
N GLY A 314 11.20 8.87 -34.86
CA GLY A 314 9.81 8.51 -35.18
C GLY A 314 9.68 7.36 -36.18
N ILE A 315 10.78 6.66 -36.50
CA ILE A 315 10.75 5.54 -37.44
C ILE A 315 10.30 4.30 -36.68
N LEU A 316 9.23 3.65 -37.16
CA LEU A 316 8.77 2.39 -36.61
C LEU A 316 9.81 1.28 -36.83
N ARG A 317 10.21 0.62 -35.75
CA ARG A 317 11.10 -0.54 -35.73
C ARG A 317 10.36 -1.73 -35.15
N LYS A 318 10.43 -2.87 -35.82
CA LYS A 318 9.97 -4.15 -35.25
C LYS A 318 10.99 -4.69 -34.29
N LEU A 319 10.55 -5.28 -33.19
CA LEU A 319 11.44 -5.97 -32.27
C LEU A 319 12.16 -7.13 -32.99
N GLY A 320 11.47 -7.86 -33.85
CA GLY A 320 12.01 -8.98 -34.62
C GLY A 320 13.20 -8.61 -35.51
N ASP A 321 13.28 -7.35 -35.97
CA ASP A 321 14.40 -6.84 -36.78
C ASP A 321 15.71 -6.74 -35.99
N THR A 322 15.63 -6.77 -34.66
CA THR A 322 16.79 -6.68 -33.78
C THR A 322 17.45 -8.03 -33.50
N ARG A 323 16.92 -9.13 -34.04
CA ARG A 323 17.40 -10.50 -33.76
C ARG A 323 18.92 -10.62 -33.93
N GLY A 324 19.57 -11.17 -32.91
CA GLY A 324 21.03 -11.32 -32.87
C GLY A 324 21.77 -10.11 -32.28
N ASN A 325 21.04 -9.04 -31.91
CA ASN A 325 21.57 -7.90 -31.17
C ASN A 325 21.06 -7.95 -29.72
N VAL A 326 21.79 -7.26 -28.83
CA VAL A 326 21.29 -6.96 -27.48
C VAL A 326 20.31 -5.80 -27.61
N VAL A 327 19.06 -6.02 -27.17
CA VAL A 327 18.04 -4.96 -27.12
C VAL A 327 17.90 -4.52 -25.67
N PHE A 328 18.01 -3.21 -25.45
CA PHE A 328 17.61 -2.61 -24.20
C PHE A 328 16.20 -2.03 -24.36
N LEU A 329 15.21 -2.69 -23.79
CA LEU A 329 13.84 -2.19 -23.71
C LEU A 329 13.70 -1.36 -22.44
N SER A 330 13.63 -0.04 -22.61
CA SER A 330 13.34 0.89 -21.52
C SER A 330 11.87 1.27 -21.58
N PHE A 331 11.08 0.81 -20.62
CA PHE A 331 9.71 1.30 -20.43
C PHE A 331 9.78 2.63 -19.69
N TRP A 332 9.47 3.73 -20.38
CA TRP A 332 9.32 5.03 -19.74
C TRP A 332 7.86 5.23 -19.40
N PHE A 333 7.53 5.15 -18.12
CA PHE A 333 6.24 5.59 -17.61
C PHE A 333 6.37 7.09 -17.30
N PRO A 334 5.75 7.99 -18.09
CA PRO A 334 5.74 9.40 -17.73
C PRO A 334 5.04 9.55 -16.38
N THR A 335 5.79 10.00 -15.37
CA THR A 335 5.31 10.36 -14.03
C THR A 335 4.47 11.61 -14.05
#